data_AF-A0AAW6XZ04-F1
#
_entry.id   AF-A0AAW6XZ04-F1
#
_cell.length_a   1.000
_cell.length_b   1.000
_cell.length_c   1.000
_cell.angle_alpha   90.00
_cell.angle_beta   90.00
_cell.angle_gamma   90.00
#
_symmetry.space_group_name_H-M   'P 1'
#
loop_
_entity.id
_entity.type
_entity.pdbx_description
1 polymer ?
#
loop_
_entity_poly.entity_id
_entity_poly.type
_entity_poly.pdbx_seq_one_letter_code
_entity_poly.pdbx_strand_id
1 'polypeptide(L)'
;FCENPENLHQPAVRKVLGDNLLMAMGAMLEEAQPMVTAESISHQSYRRLLSRAREYVLENMSEPVTVLDLCNQLHVSRRTLQNAFH
;
A
#
# COMPACT_ATOMS: atom_id res chain seq x y z
N PHE A 1 -0.37 31.84 27.28
CA PHE A 1 0.22 32.89 26.43
C PHE A 1 -0.93 33.71 25.87
N CYS A 2 -1.08 34.93 26.38
CA CYS A 2 -2.27 35.76 26.22
C CYS A 2 -2.42 36.25 24.77
N GLU A 3 -3.68 36.29 24.36
CA GLU A 3 -4.22 36.60 23.04
C GLU A 3 -3.84 37.99 22.56
N ASN A 4 -3.04 38.07 21.51
CA ASN A 4 -3.00 39.27 20.66
C ASN A 4 -3.02 38.81 19.20
N PRO A 5 -4.18 38.88 18.50
CA PRO A 5 -4.35 38.33 17.14
C PRO A 5 -3.46 39.02 16.10
N GLU A 6 -2.95 40.22 16.41
CA GLU A 6 -1.99 40.97 15.61
C GLU A 6 -0.64 40.25 15.46
N ASN A 7 -0.22 39.43 16.43
CA ASN A 7 1.05 38.69 16.37
C ASN A 7 1.08 37.64 15.26
N LEU A 8 -0.08 37.17 14.77
CA LEU A 8 -0.13 36.27 13.61
C LEU A 8 0.28 36.96 12.30
N HIS A 9 0.27 38.29 12.24
CA HIS A 9 0.77 39.04 11.08
C HIS A 9 2.29 39.13 11.05
N GLN A 10 2.96 38.87 12.18
CA GLN A 10 4.40 38.93 12.24
C GLN A 10 5.00 37.73 11.46
N PRO A 11 5.87 37.99 10.46
CA PRO A 11 6.38 36.93 9.58
C PRO A 11 7.16 35.85 10.35
N ALA A 12 7.83 36.23 11.45
CA ALA A 12 8.53 35.29 12.32
C ALA A 12 7.58 34.31 13.02
N VAL A 13 6.44 34.79 13.52
CA VAL A 13 5.44 33.96 14.21
C VAL A 13 4.77 33.00 13.23
N ARG A 14 4.44 33.47 12.02
CA ARG A 14 3.91 32.60 10.95
C ARG A 14 4.87 31.50 10.55
N LYS A 15 6.16 31.83 10.44
CA LYS A 15 7.20 30.85 10.12
C LYS A 15 7.30 29.78 11.20
N VAL A 16 7.44 30.19 12.46
CA VAL A 16 7.53 29.23 13.60
C VAL A 16 6.29 28.35 13.68
N LEU A 17 5.09 28.92 13.49
CA LEU A 17 3.86 28.15 13.48
C LEU A 17 3.83 27.15 12.32
N GLY A 18 4.25 27.57 11.12
CA GLY A 18 4.35 26.69 9.95
C GLY A 18 5.35 25.56 10.16
N ASP A 19 6.53 25.86 10.71
CA ASP A 19 7.57 24.88 11.02
C ASP A 19 7.06 23.86 12.06
N ASN A 20 6.38 24.33 13.12
CA ASN A 20 5.81 23.46 14.15
C ASN A 20 4.68 22.58 13.61
N LEU A 21 3.81 23.13 12.75
CA LEU A 21 2.74 22.36 12.12
C LEU A 21 3.32 21.28 11.19
N LEU A 22 4.35 21.63 10.40
CA LEU A 22 5.00 20.69 9.51
C LEU A 22 5.68 19.56 10.30
N MET A 23 6.37 19.89 11.41
CA MET A 23 6.96 18.88 12.31
C MET A 23 5.89 17.98 12.93
N ALA A 24 4.79 18.54 13.43
CA ALA A 24 3.69 17.77 14.01
C ALA A 24 3.03 16.84 12.98
N MET A 25 2.79 17.34 11.76
CA MET A 25 2.26 16.53 10.66
C MET A 25 3.24 15.43 10.25
N GLY A 26 4.54 15.73 10.19
CA GLY A 26 5.58 14.75 9.92
C GLY A 26 5.58 13.61 10.94
N ALA A 27 5.59 13.94 12.23
CA ALA A 27 5.54 12.96 13.31
C ALA A 27 4.27 12.09 13.24
N MET A 28 3.10 12.70 12.97
CA MET A 28 1.86 11.94 12.79
C MET A 28 1.90 10.99 11.59
N LEU A 29 2.59 11.36 10.50
CA LEU A 29 2.74 10.50 9.32
C LEU A 29 3.77 9.39 9.53
N GLU A 30 4.83 9.63 10.31
CA GLU A 30 5.80 8.59 10.70
C GLU A 30 5.16 7.50 11.56
N GLU A 31 4.25 7.89 12.45
CA GLU A 31 3.49 6.96 13.30
C GLU A 31 2.24 6.40 12.62
N ALA A 32 1.81 6.97 11.49
CA ALA A 32 0.62 6.55 10.78
C ALA A 32 0.79 5.13 10.25
N GLN A 33 -0.13 4.24 10.65
CA GLN A 33 -0.25 2.94 10.01
C GLN A 33 -0.93 3.09 8.65
N PRO A 34 -0.52 2.32 7.63
CA PRO A 34 -1.21 2.31 6.36
C PRO A 34 -2.68 1.97 6.59
N MET A 35 -3.59 2.79 6.07
CA MET A 35 -5.01 2.50 6.16
C MET A 35 -5.31 1.30 5.27
N VAL A 36 -5.41 0.12 5.89
CA VAL A 36 -5.67 -1.13 5.19
C VAL A 36 -7.13 -1.15 4.76
N THR A 37 -7.41 -0.68 3.55
CA THR A 37 -8.74 -0.80 2.93
C THR A 37 -8.97 -2.24 2.45
N ALA A 38 -10.23 -2.67 2.35
CA ALA A 38 -10.56 -4.01 1.81
C ALA A 38 -9.99 -4.22 0.39
N GLU A 39 -9.91 -3.15 -0.41
CA GLU A 39 -9.25 -3.14 -1.71
C GLU A 39 -7.74 -3.39 -1.56
N SER A 40 -7.05 -2.72 -0.62
CA SER A 40 -5.62 -2.92 -0.39
C SER A 40 -5.28 -4.37 0.03
N ILE A 41 -6.15 -5.01 0.83
CA ILE A 41 -6.01 -6.42 1.21
C ILE A 41 -6.16 -7.33 -0.01
N SER A 42 -7.15 -7.04 -0.86
CA SER A 42 -7.41 -7.83 -2.07
C SER A 42 -6.25 -7.71 -3.06
N HIS A 43 -5.75 -6.49 -3.31
CA HIS A 43 -4.55 -6.25 -4.12
C HIS A 43 -3.32 -6.93 -3.54
N GLN A 44 -3.11 -6.86 -2.22
CA GLN A 44 -1.98 -7.54 -1.58
C GLN A 44 -2.08 -9.07 -1.74
N SER A 45 -3.29 -9.62 -1.62
CA SER A 45 -3.56 -11.05 -1.81
C SER A 45 -3.32 -11.48 -3.25
N TYR A 46 -3.76 -10.71 -4.24
CA TYR A 46 -3.47 -10.98 -5.65
C TYR A 46 -1.99 -10.85 -5.99
N ARG A 47 -1.29 -9.86 -5.43
CA ARG A 47 0.17 -9.75 -5.60
C ARG A 47 0.89 -10.98 -5.07
N ARG A 48 0.52 -11.47 -3.88
CA ARG A 48 1.09 -12.71 -3.32
C ARG A 48 0.76 -13.93 -4.19
N LEU A 49 -0.47 -14.04 -4.69
CA LEU A 49 -0.89 -15.10 -5.60
C LEU A 49 -0.05 -15.10 -6.89
N LEU A 50 0.13 -13.93 -7.51
CA LEU A 50 0.91 -13.76 -8.73
C LEU A 50 2.40 -14.04 -8.51
N SER A 51 2.97 -13.66 -7.36
CA SER A 51 4.36 -14.00 -7.03
C SER A 51 4.56 -15.53 -7.01
N ARG A 52 3.66 -16.27 -6.36
CA ARG A 52 3.72 -17.74 -6.31
C ARG A 52 3.48 -18.37 -7.69
N ALA A 53 2.54 -17.82 -8.47
CA ALA A 53 2.30 -18.26 -9.84
C ALA A 53 3.57 -18.09 -10.70
N ARG A 54 4.25 -16.95 -10.56
CA ARG A 54 5.51 -16.67 -11.25
C ARG A 54 6.60 -17.65 -10.84
N GLU A 55 6.80 -17.86 -9.55
CA GLU A 55 7.78 -18.82 -9.03
C GLU A 55 7.55 -20.21 -9.64
N TYR A 56 6.31 -20.70 -9.62
CA TYR A 56 5.97 -22.00 -10.19
C TYR A 56 6.30 -22.10 -11.69
N VAL A 57 5.98 -21.06 -12.48
CA VAL A 57 6.32 -21.06 -13.91
C VAL A 57 7.84 -21.07 -14.14
N LEU A 58 8.59 -20.35 -13.32
CA LEU A 58 10.06 -20.32 -13.42
C LEU A 58 10.69 -21.67 -13.02
N GLU A 59 10.12 -22.35 -12.02
CA GLU A 59 10.57 -23.68 -11.59
C GLU A 59 10.25 -24.78 -12.60
N ASN A 60 9.18 -24.62 -13.39
CA ASN A 60 8.68 -25.62 -14.33
C ASN A 60 8.88 -25.21 -15.80
N MET A 61 9.97 -24.51 -16.13
CA MET A 61 10.24 -24.06 -17.51
C MET A 61 10.46 -25.18 -18.54
N SER A 62 10.67 -26.42 -18.09
CA SER A 62 10.85 -27.56 -18.99
C SER A 62 9.58 -27.94 -19.75
N GLU A 63 8.41 -27.61 -19.22
CA GLU A 63 7.11 -27.95 -19.79
C GLU A 63 6.17 -26.74 -19.80
N PRO A 64 5.26 -26.64 -20.78
CA PRO A 64 4.31 -25.53 -20.82
C PRO A 64 3.32 -25.63 -19.65
N VAL A 65 3.41 -24.69 -18.71
CA VAL A 65 2.47 -24.59 -17.58
C VAL A 65 1.08 -24.17 -18.07
N THR A 66 0.06 -24.96 -17.71
CA THR A 66 -1.33 -24.65 -18.04
C THR A 66 -2.02 -23.84 -16.94
N VAL A 67 -3.15 -23.23 -17.29
CA VAL A 67 -4.02 -22.54 -16.31
C VAL A 67 -4.51 -23.52 -15.23
N LEU A 68 -4.73 -24.78 -15.56
CA LEU A 68 -5.19 -25.78 -14.59
C LEU A 68 -4.08 -26.11 -13.58
N ASP A 69 -2.83 -26.20 -14.03
CA ASP A 69 -1.68 -26.42 -13.15
C ASP A 69 -1.54 -25.28 -12.14
N LEU A 70 -1.68 -24.03 -12.59
CA LEU A 70 -1.69 -22.87 -11.71
C LEU A 70 -2.85 -22.90 -10.69
N CYS A 71 -4.06 -23.23 -11.13
CA CYS A 71 -5.20 -23.36 -10.21
C CYS A 71 -4.95 -24.43 -9.13
N ASN A 72 -4.40 -25.58 -9.53
CA ASN A 72 -4.09 -26.68 -8.62
C ASN A 72 -2.97 -26.32 -7.64
N GLN A 73 -1.88 -25.75 -8.15
CA GLN A 73 -0.71 -25.36 -7.35
C GLN A 73 -1.02 -24.25 -6.34
N LEU A 74 -1.86 -23.29 -6.75
CA LEU A 74 -2.20 -22.12 -5.93
C LEU A 74 -3.43 -22.35 -5.05
N HIS A 75 -4.12 -23.49 -5.21
CA HIS A 75 -5.37 -23.84 -4.53
C HIS A 75 -6.46 -22.77 -4.67
N VAL A 76 -6.63 -22.23 -5.88
CA VAL A 76 -7.64 -21.22 -6.19
C VAL A 76 -8.55 -21.66 -7.33
N SER A 77 -9.76 -21.12 -7.35
CA SER A 77 -10.65 -21.28 -8.51
C SER A 77 -10.08 -20.57 -9.74
N ARG A 78 -10.43 -21.05 -10.93
CA ARG A 78 -10.08 -20.36 -12.19
C ARG A 78 -10.54 -18.90 -12.19
N ARG A 79 -11.71 -18.60 -11.62
CA ARG A 79 -12.25 -17.23 -11.53
C ARG A 79 -11.42 -16.35 -10.61
N THR A 80 -10.96 -16.87 -9.47
CA THR A 80 -10.03 -16.15 -8.58
C THR A 80 -8.72 -15.85 -9.28
N LEU A 81 -8.18 -16.84 -10.00
CA LEU A 81 -6.96 -16.67 -10.78
C LEU A 81 -7.14 -15.61 -11.86
N GLN A 82 -8.22 -15.66 -12.64
CA GLN A 82 -8.55 -14.68 -13.68
C GLN A 82 -8.72 -13.27 -13.12
N ASN A 83 -9.42 -13.10 -12.00
CA ASN A 83 -9.58 -11.80 -11.35
C ASN A 83 -8.24 -11.19 -10.90
N ALA A 84 -7.23 -12.03 -10.61
CA ALA A 84 -5.91 -11.55 -10.23
C ALA A 84 -5.10 -10.99 -11.41
N PHE A 85 -5.46 -11.33 -12.65
CA PHE A 85 -4.81 -10.85 -13.88
C PHE A 85 -5.55 -9.70 -14.57
N HIS A 86 -6.75 -9.36 -14.10
CA HIS A 86 -7.64 -8.34 -14.65
C HIS A 86 -7.39 -6.97 -14.02
#